data_AF-A0AAD7BMH5-F1
#
_entry.id   AF-A0AAD7BMH5-F1
#
_cell.length_a   1.000
_cell.length_b   1.000
_cell.length_c   1.000
_cell.angle_alpha   90.00
_cell.angle_beta   90.00
_cell.angle_gamma   90.00
#
_symmetry.space_group_name_H-M   'P 1'
#
loop_
_entity.id
_entity.type
_entity.pdbx_description
1 polymer ?
#
loop_
_entity_poly.entity_id
_entity_poly.type
_entity_poly.pdbx_seq_one_letter_code
_entity_poly.pdbx_strand_id
1 'polypeptide(L)'
;MTGGCPNLSVLRLRGVSMHFFRPPLTHSPITTLYLEQTHYLFIGYSRFRDFLTASPALAHLSIHDTLIDEWEEEWPPDSVGSIPVPNLVSLRISIPGTLQHVFSDVLLSISAPKLESLVLKEVPEVHLDRFFQYPGVSDKFPSLRSLTFCDFDYRSEQRVAKMCAALPSVTEFTCIHSPIYPPKILEMMAGRAQASVPGSPTGDPWPLLRTLNTTIDVGDLELVRLAVERRKEMGLPLCFLRINPSLFEEEMDEEEDENLTWLQEHITVEPLVADRWPPGSDYDPVDDWFP
;
A
#
# COMPACT_ATOMS: atom_id res chain seq x y z
N MET A 1 -39.12 -6.86 -7.08
CA MET A 1 -39.10 -7.07 -5.62
C MET A 1 -38.33 -5.92 -4.99
N THR A 2 -38.99 -5.10 -4.18
CA THR A 2 -38.41 -3.94 -3.46
C THR A 2 -38.18 -4.32 -1.99
N GLY A 3 -37.43 -5.40 -1.76
CA GLY A 3 -36.94 -5.80 -0.44
C GLY A 3 -35.42 -5.71 -0.45
N GLY A 4 -34.82 -5.17 0.61
CA GLY A 4 -33.38 -5.02 0.72
C GLY A 4 -32.93 -4.39 2.03
N CYS A 5 -31.61 -4.20 2.15
CA CYS A 5 -30.97 -3.51 3.27
C CYS A 5 -30.55 -2.10 2.80
N PRO A 6 -31.44 -1.10 2.81
CA PRO A 6 -31.16 0.22 2.23
C PRO A 6 -30.04 0.99 2.93
N ASN A 7 -29.70 0.59 4.15
CA ASN A 7 -28.62 1.20 4.94
C ASN A 7 -27.34 0.35 4.95
N LEU A 8 -27.23 -0.65 4.06
CA LEU A 8 -26.03 -1.48 3.96
C LEU A 8 -24.90 -0.68 3.31
N SER A 9 -23.97 -0.21 4.15
CA SER A 9 -22.77 0.53 3.73
C SER A 9 -21.53 -0.37 3.61
N VAL A 10 -21.48 -1.46 4.36
CA VAL A 10 -20.37 -2.42 4.40
C VAL A 10 -20.85 -3.77 3.87
N LEU A 11 -20.17 -4.30 2.87
CA LEU A 11 -20.39 -5.64 2.35
C LEU A 11 -19.09 -6.43 2.38
N ARG A 12 -19.11 -7.58 3.08
CA ARG A 12 -18.00 -8.53 3.11
C ARG A 12 -18.42 -9.81 2.41
N LEU A 13 -17.75 -10.13 1.30
CA LEU A 13 -17.98 -11.35 0.54
C LEU A 13 -16.81 -12.28 0.76
N ARG A 14 -17.04 -13.32 1.58
CA ARG A 14 -16.05 -14.36 1.88
C ARG A 14 -16.39 -15.68 1.18
N GLY A 15 -15.36 -16.31 0.62
CA GLY A 15 -15.43 -17.64 0.02
C GLY A 15 -16.45 -17.78 -1.11
N VAL A 16 -17.32 -18.80 -1.04
CA VAL A 16 -18.28 -19.10 -2.11
C VAL A 16 -19.30 -17.98 -2.38
N SER A 17 -19.47 -17.02 -1.45
CA SER A 17 -20.45 -15.93 -1.57
C SER A 17 -20.24 -15.11 -2.84
N MET A 18 -18.99 -14.90 -3.29
CA MET A 18 -18.69 -14.16 -4.52
C MET A 18 -19.18 -14.86 -5.80
N HIS A 19 -19.49 -16.15 -5.74
CA HIS A 19 -19.96 -16.93 -6.89
C HIS A 19 -21.47 -17.04 -6.97
N PHE A 20 -22.12 -17.13 -5.81
CA PHE A 20 -23.55 -17.37 -5.71
C PHE A 20 -24.35 -16.11 -5.40
N PHE A 21 -23.71 -15.09 -4.83
CA PHE A 21 -24.39 -13.86 -4.43
C PHE A 21 -24.20 -12.77 -5.49
N ARG A 22 -25.32 -12.36 -6.10
CA ARG A 22 -25.41 -11.19 -6.98
C ARG A 22 -26.37 -10.17 -6.38
N PRO A 23 -25.97 -9.49 -5.31
CA PRO A 23 -26.84 -8.49 -4.72
C PRO A 23 -27.05 -7.37 -5.76
N PRO A 24 -28.26 -6.83 -5.91
CA PRO A 24 -28.51 -5.69 -6.77
C PRO A 24 -27.86 -4.43 -6.15
N LEU A 25 -26.56 -4.25 -6.35
CA LEU A 25 -25.78 -3.18 -5.70
C LEU A 25 -26.01 -1.80 -6.32
N THR A 26 -26.64 -1.74 -7.49
CA THR A 26 -26.82 -0.50 -8.27
C THR A 26 -27.55 0.63 -7.52
N HIS A 27 -28.28 0.30 -6.45
CA HIS A 27 -28.96 1.28 -5.60
C HIS A 27 -28.53 1.21 -4.12
N SER A 28 -27.51 0.41 -3.79
CA SER A 28 -27.04 0.25 -2.41
C SER A 28 -25.99 1.31 -2.08
N PRO A 29 -26.03 1.93 -0.89
CA PRO A 29 -25.03 2.91 -0.47
C PRO A 29 -23.74 2.22 0.02
N ILE A 30 -23.28 1.16 -0.66
CA ILE A 30 -22.06 0.46 -0.25
C ILE A 30 -20.87 1.37 -0.47
N THR A 31 -20.28 1.78 0.65
CA THR A 31 -19.04 2.56 0.70
C THR A 31 -17.83 1.66 0.89
N THR A 32 -18.04 0.45 1.42
CA THR A 32 -16.98 -0.47 1.81
C THR A 32 -17.26 -1.86 1.26
N LEU A 33 -16.33 -2.40 0.48
CA LEU A 33 -16.38 -3.76 -0.05
C LEU A 33 -15.14 -4.53 0.37
N TYR A 34 -15.34 -5.67 1.03
CA TYR A 34 -14.31 -6.67 1.26
C TYR A 34 -14.56 -7.86 0.35
N LEU A 35 -13.55 -8.21 -0.45
CA LEU A 35 -13.51 -9.41 -1.26
C LEU A 35 -12.45 -10.33 -0.65
N GLU A 36 -12.88 -11.46 -0.10
CA GLU A 36 -12.00 -12.42 0.55
C GLU A 36 -12.28 -13.80 -0.02
N GLN A 37 -11.29 -14.38 -0.68
CA GLN A 37 -11.48 -15.70 -1.23
C GLN A 37 -11.07 -16.81 -0.26
N THR A 38 -11.87 -17.87 -0.21
CA THR A 38 -11.39 -19.15 0.33
C THR A 38 -10.81 -19.98 -0.83
N HIS A 39 -9.60 -20.50 -0.64
CA HIS A 39 -8.83 -21.38 -1.54
C HIS A 39 -9.59 -22.02 -2.73
N TYR A 40 -9.00 -21.88 -3.93
CA TYR A 40 -9.36 -22.58 -5.19
C TYR A 40 -10.68 -22.16 -5.89
N LEU A 41 -11.18 -20.94 -5.68
CA LEU A 41 -12.43 -20.45 -6.30
C LEU A 41 -12.28 -19.06 -6.93
N PHE A 42 -11.52 -18.96 -8.01
CA PHE A 42 -11.19 -17.67 -8.63
C PHE A 42 -12.39 -16.91 -9.22
N ILE A 43 -12.36 -15.58 -9.18
CA ILE A 43 -13.26 -14.71 -9.92
C ILE A 43 -12.57 -14.21 -11.20
N GLY A 44 -13.22 -14.38 -12.36
CA GLY A 44 -12.74 -13.83 -13.62
C GLY A 44 -12.94 -12.32 -13.72
N TYR A 45 -12.25 -11.68 -14.69
CA TYR A 45 -12.18 -10.21 -14.80
C TYR A 45 -13.56 -9.56 -14.91
N SER A 46 -14.43 -10.14 -15.72
CA SER A 46 -15.81 -9.65 -15.90
C SER A 46 -16.54 -9.58 -14.57
N ARG A 47 -16.36 -10.56 -13.69
CA ARG A 47 -17.07 -10.60 -12.41
C ARG A 47 -16.50 -9.58 -11.43
N PHE A 48 -15.18 -9.44 -11.39
CA PHE A 48 -14.53 -8.40 -10.60
C PHE A 48 -15.02 -7.00 -11.02
N ARG A 49 -15.06 -6.74 -12.34
CA ARG A 49 -15.63 -5.52 -12.91
C ARG A 49 -17.09 -5.30 -12.52
N ASP A 50 -17.92 -6.34 -12.59
CA ASP A 50 -19.33 -6.25 -12.22
C ASP A 50 -19.50 -5.83 -10.76
N PHE A 51 -18.71 -6.40 -9.83
CA PHE A 51 -18.77 -6.03 -8.40
C PHE A 51 -18.43 -4.54 -8.18
N LEU A 52 -17.35 -4.08 -8.79
CA LEU A 52 -16.88 -2.69 -8.62
C LEU A 52 -17.83 -1.69 -9.28
N THR A 53 -18.29 -1.97 -10.50
CA THR A 53 -19.17 -1.06 -11.24
C THR A 53 -20.61 -1.04 -10.71
N ALA A 54 -21.06 -2.11 -10.05
CA ALA A 54 -22.34 -2.13 -9.38
C ALA A 54 -22.36 -1.30 -8.08
N SER A 55 -21.20 -0.84 -7.59
CA SER A 55 -21.05 -0.10 -6.33
C SER A 55 -20.53 1.33 -6.58
N PRO A 56 -21.33 2.24 -7.17
CA PRO A 56 -20.85 3.58 -7.55
C PRO A 56 -20.45 4.48 -6.36
N ALA A 57 -20.91 4.16 -5.16
CA ALA A 57 -20.57 4.85 -3.91
C ALA A 57 -19.33 4.27 -3.21
N LEU A 58 -18.67 3.27 -3.80
CA LEU A 58 -17.54 2.57 -3.21
C LEU A 58 -16.40 3.55 -2.93
N ALA A 59 -16.12 3.76 -1.65
CA ALA A 59 -15.04 4.61 -1.15
C ALA A 59 -13.84 3.78 -0.72
N HIS A 60 -14.06 2.52 -0.36
CA HIS A 60 -13.03 1.73 0.24
C HIS A 60 -13.15 0.25 -0.19
N LEU A 61 -12.04 -0.31 -0.70
CA LEU A 61 -11.97 -1.66 -1.24
C LEU A 61 -10.85 -2.45 -0.56
N SER A 62 -11.17 -3.63 -0.05
CA SER A 62 -10.18 -4.60 0.42
C SER A 62 -10.26 -5.87 -0.43
N ILE A 63 -9.10 -6.32 -0.90
CA ILE A 63 -8.92 -7.50 -1.75
C ILE A 63 -7.97 -8.43 -1.00
N HIS A 64 -8.48 -9.58 -0.58
CA HIS A 64 -7.73 -10.59 0.15
C HIS A 64 -7.78 -11.94 -0.56
N ASP A 65 -6.69 -12.67 -0.41
CA ASP A 65 -6.48 -14.01 -0.97
C ASP A 65 -6.46 -14.03 -2.50
N THR A 66 -6.26 -15.22 -3.06
CA THR A 66 -6.08 -15.43 -4.49
C THR A 66 -7.39 -15.27 -5.25
N LEU A 67 -7.82 -14.02 -5.46
CA LEU A 67 -9.06 -13.70 -6.15
C LEU A 67 -9.01 -13.97 -7.66
N ILE A 68 -7.82 -13.91 -8.25
CA ILE A 68 -7.62 -13.94 -9.71
C ILE A 68 -7.14 -15.31 -10.14
N ASP A 69 -7.73 -15.80 -11.23
CA ASP A 69 -7.40 -17.10 -11.81
C ASP A 69 -6.03 -17.04 -12.47
N GLU A 70 -5.10 -17.89 -12.00
CA GLU A 70 -3.76 -18.02 -12.56
C GLU A 70 -3.76 -18.55 -14.01
N TRP A 71 -4.86 -19.19 -14.42
CA TRP A 71 -5.04 -19.77 -15.74
C TRP A 71 -5.68 -18.79 -16.74
N GLU A 72 -6.13 -17.62 -16.29
CA GLU A 72 -6.66 -16.58 -17.18
C GLU A 72 -5.48 -15.87 -17.85
N GLU A 73 -5.18 -16.22 -19.10
CA GLU A 73 -4.00 -15.76 -19.84
C GLU A 73 -3.90 -14.22 -19.97
N GLU A 74 -5.02 -13.49 -19.82
CA GLU A 74 -5.09 -12.04 -19.97
C GLU A 74 -5.90 -11.37 -18.85
N TRP A 75 -5.21 -10.87 -17.81
CA TRP A 75 -5.77 -9.93 -16.82
C TRP A 75 -4.92 -8.65 -16.70
N PRO A 76 -5.51 -7.45 -16.79
CA PRO A 76 -6.77 -7.19 -17.48
C PRO A 76 -6.65 -7.55 -18.98
N PRO A 77 -7.73 -7.93 -19.67
CA PRO A 77 -7.70 -8.09 -21.12
C PRO A 77 -7.35 -6.76 -21.80
N ASP A 78 -6.41 -6.75 -22.75
CA ASP A 78 -5.96 -5.51 -23.44
C ASP A 78 -7.13 -4.78 -24.14
N SER A 79 -8.16 -5.53 -24.54
CA SER A 79 -9.38 -5.01 -25.17
C SER A 79 -10.33 -4.31 -24.20
N VAL A 80 -10.14 -4.49 -22.89
CA VAL A 80 -11.04 -3.99 -21.87
C VAL A 80 -10.37 -2.87 -21.10
N GLY A 81 -10.83 -1.64 -21.33
CA GLY A 81 -10.34 -0.47 -20.61
C GLY A 81 -10.51 -0.58 -19.10
N SER A 82 -9.83 0.30 -18.34
CA SER A 82 -9.86 0.28 -16.88
C SER A 82 -11.27 0.39 -16.29
N ILE A 83 -11.47 -0.31 -15.18
CA ILE A 83 -12.68 -0.28 -14.36
C ILE A 83 -12.74 1.08 -13.65
N PRO A 84 -13.73 1.93 -13.95
CA PRO A 84 -13.86 3.22 -13.28
C PRO A 84 -14.41 3.02 -11.87
N VAL A 85 -13.64 3.46 -10.86
CA VAL A 85 -14.05 3.48 -9.45
C VAL A 85 -13.81 4.90 -8.89
N PRO A 86 -14.57 5.90 -9.37
CA PRO A 86 -14.22 7.31 -9.23
C PRO A 86 -14.29 7.86 -7.81
N ASN A 87 -14.94 7.14 -6.89
CA ASN A 87 -15.09 7.52 -5.49
C ASN A 87 -14.18 6.75 -4.56
N LEU A 88 -13.35 5.83 -5.07
CA LEU A 88 -12.44 5.04 -4.26
C LEU A 88 -11.36 5.95 -3.66
N VAL A 89 -11.27 5.93 -2.33
CA VAL A 89 -10.34 6.70 -1.49
C VAL A 89 -9.26 5.79 -0.90
N SER A 90 -9.61 4.55 -0.52
CA SER A 90 -8.66 3.59 0.05
C SER A 90 -8.75 2.23 -0.63
N LEU A 91 -7.59 1.66 -0.93
CA LEU A 91 -7.43 0.33 -1.50
C LEU A 91 -6.44 -0.48 -0.68
N ARG A 92 -6.83 -1.68 -0.23
CA ARG A 92 -5.91 -2.66 0.34
C ARG A 92 -5.90 -3.94 -0.47
N ILE A 93 -4.71 -4.49 -0.69
CA ILE A 93 -4.49 -5.72 -1.45
C ILE A 93 -3.55 -6.63 -0.65
N SER A 94 -3.99 -7.84 -0.33
CA SER A 94 -3.19 -8.90 0.28
C SER A 94 -3.45 -10.20 -0.47
N ILE A 95 -2.56 -10.57 -1.37
CA ILE A 95 -2.73 -11.75 -2.22
C ILE A 95 -1.53 -12.67 -1.99
N PRO A 96 -1.58 -13.55 -0.97
CA PRO A 96 -0.54 -14.52 -0.73
C PRO A 96 -0.41 -15.47 -1.94
N GLY A 97 0.83 -15.80 -2.29
CA GLY A 97 1.13 -16.82 -3.29
C GLY A 97 2.21 -16.43 -4.31
N THR A 98 2.53 -17.38 -5.18
CA THR A 98 3.61 -17.29 -6.17
C THR A 98 3.16 -16.73 -7.52
N LEU A 99 1.93 -16.23 -7.62
CA LEU A 99 1.34 -15.79 -8.88
C LEU A 99 1.94 -14.47 -9.33
N GLN A 100 2.81 -14.54 -10.33
CA GLN A 100 3.50 -13.38 -10.86
C GLN A 100 2.48 -12.31 -11.32
N HIS A 101 2.74 -11.05 -10.98
CA HIS A 101 2.07 -9.85 -11.49
C HIS A 101 0.63 -9.56 -11.04
N VAL A 102 -0.02 -10.40 -10.22
CA VAL A 102 -1.43 -10.19 -9.82
C VAL A 102 -1.67 -8.80 -9.19
N PHE A 103 -0.73 -8.30 -8.38
CA PHE A 103 -0.83 -6.94 -7.83
C PHE A 103 -0.84 -5.88 -8.93
N SER A 104 0.08 -5.98 -9.90
CA SER A 104 0.08 -5.06 -11.05
C SER A 104 -1.23 -5.15 -11.81
N ASP A 105 -1.74 -6.36 -12.02
CA ASP A 105 -2.89 -6.61 -12.86
C ASP A 105 -4.17 -6.04 -12.22
N VAL A 106 -4.33 -6.16 -10.90
CA VAL A 106 -5.40 -5.48 -10.14
C VAL A 106 -5.26 -3.96 -10.24
N LEU A 107 -4.07 -3.41 -9.96
CA LEU A 107 -3.85 -1.96 -9.97
C LEU A 107 -4.06 -1.36 -11.36
N LEU A 108 -3.60 -2.04 -12.42
CA LEU A 108 -3.81 -1.65 -13.80
C LEU A 108 -5.25 -1.80 -14.25
N SER A 109 -6.02 -2.71 -13.63
CA SER A 109 -7.45 -2.85 -13.89
C SER A 109 -8.27 -1.67 -13.37
N ILE A 110 -7.84 -0.99 -12.31
CA ILE A 110 -8.64 0.05 -11.63
C ILE A 110 -8.24 1.46 -12.08
N SER A 111 -9.22 2.35 -12.27
CA SER A 111 -9.03 3.79 -12.38
C SER A 111 -9.74 4.48 -11.22
N ALA A 112 -8.97 5.09 -10.32
CA ALA A 112 -9.46 5.65 -9.07
C ALA A 112 -8.83 7.04 -8.82
N PRO A 113 -9.33 8.10 -9.48
CA PRO A 113 -8.74 9.44 -9.40
C PRO A 113 -8.72 10.05 -7.99
N LYS A 114 -9.59 9.58 -7.09
CA LYS A 114 -9.66 10.02 -5.69
C LYS A 114 -8.93 9.09 -4.72
N LEU A 115 -8.18 8.10 -5.22
CA LEU A 115 -7.46 7.18 -4.34
C LEU A 115 -6.38 7.96 -3.59
N GLU A 116 -6.46 7.98 -2.27
CA GLU A 116 -5.55 8.69 -1.37
C GLU A 116 -4.60 7.74 -0.63
N SER A 117 -5.07 6.52 -0.32
CA SER A 117 -4.33 5.49 0.42
C SER A 117 -4.29 4.16 -0.33
N LEU A 118 -3.09 3.60 -0.44
CA LEU A 118 -2.83 2.28 -1.01
C LEU A 118 -2.02 1.43 -0.03
N VAL A 119 -2.57 0.29 0.38
CA VAL A 119 -1.86 -0.69 1.22
C VAL A 119 -1.66 -1.98 0.45
N LEU A 120 -0.42 -2.44 0.39
CA LEU A 120 -0.04 -3.66 -0.28
C LEU A 120 0.66 -4.57 0.72
N LYS A 121 0.12 -5.77 0.94
CA LYS A 121 0.67 -6.75 1.88
C LYS A 121 1.16 -7.99 1.14
N GLU A 122 2.26 -8.58 1.65
CA GLU A 122 2.86 -9.82 1.12
C GLU A 122 3.26 -9.67 -0.35
N VAL A 123 3.81 -8.52 -0.73
CA VAL A 123 4.15 -8.20 -2.12
C VAL A 123 5.52 -8.77 -2.48
N PRO A 124 5.61 -9.76 -3.40
CA PRO A 124 6.90 -10.19 -3.91
C PRO A 124 7.48 -9.13 -4.84
N GLU A 125 8.81 -9.01 -4.85
CA GLU A 125 9.53 -7.93 -5.53
C GLU A 125 9.10 -7.72 -7.00
N VAL A 126 8.83 -8.80 -7.73
CA VAL A 126 8.55 -8.76 -9.18
C VAL A 126 7.10 -8.40 -9.52
N HIS A 127 6.19 -8.36 -8.54
CA HIS A 127 4.75 -8.30 -8.82
C HIS A 127 4.26 -6.91 -9.20
N LEU A 128 5.01 -5.84 -8.90
CA LEU A 128 4.65 -4.45 -9.24
C LEU A 128 5.48 -3.88 -10.40
N ASP A 129 6.42 -4.64 -10.97
CA ASP A 129 7.30 -4.16 -12.04
C ASP A 129 6.48 -3.66 -13.25
N ARG A 130 5.43 -4.40 -13.63
CA ARG A 130 4.52 -4.03 -14.73
C ARG A 130 3.76 -2.75 -14.40
N PHE A 131 3.23 -2.64 -13.18
CA PHE A 131 2.53 -1.45 -12.72
C PHE A 131 3.43 -0.21 -12.74
N PHE A 132 4.59 -0.23 -12.09
CA PHE A 132 5.46 0.95 -12.02
C PHE A 132 6.08 1.37 -13.37
N GLN A 133 6.11 0.47 -14.34
CA GLN A 133 6.59 0.77 -15.71
C GLN A 133 5.46 1.21 -16.64
N TYR A 134 4.21 1.11 -16.21
CA TYR A 134 3.07 1.46 -17.04
C TYR A 134 3.00 2.98 -17.29
N PRO A 135 2.92 3.43 -18.55
CA PRO A 135 2.78 4.85 -18.85
C PRO A 135 1.48 5.42 -18.27
N GLY A 136 1.55 6.52 -17.53
CA GLY A 136 0.36 7.19 -16.97
C GLY A 136 -0.18 6.57 -15.67
N VAL A 137 0.63 5.83 -14.92
CA VAL A 137 0.27 5.38 -13.55
C VAL A 137 -0.17 6.53 -12.66
N SER A 138 0.53 7.66 -12.74
CA SER A 138 0.17 8.89 -12.04
C SER A 138 -1.24 9.38 -12.38
N ASP A 139 -1.73 9.09 -13.58
CA ASP A 139 -3.05 9.53 -14.05
C ASP A 139 -4.17 8.62 -13.53
N LYS A 140 -3.84 7.38 -13.15
CA LYS A 140 -4.78 6.45 -12.50
C LYS A 140 -5.05 6.82 -11.05
N PHE A 141 -4.02 7.28 -10.34
CA PHE A 141 -4.06 7.60 -8.91
C PHE A 141 -3.43 8.98 -8.59
N PRO A 142 -3.89 10.08 -9.22
CA PRO A 142 -3.30 11.41 -9.06
C PRO A 142 -3.41 11.96 -7.62
N SER A 143 -4.38 11.45 -6.85
CA SER A 143 -4.59 11.83 -5.45
C SER A 143 -3.84 10.97 -4.45
N LEU A 144 -3.04 10.00 -4.89
CA LEU A 144 -2.37 9.08 -3.95
C LEU A 144 -1.33 9.85 -3.12
N ARG A 145 -1.44 9.74 -1.79
CA ARG A 145 -0.57 10.42 -0.82
C ARG A 145 0.03 9.47 0.21
N SER A 146 -0.68 8.39 0.54
CA SER A 146 -0.26 7.39 1.52
C SER A 146 -0.01 6.04 0.84
N LEU A 147 1.19 5.50 1.02
CA LEU A 147 1.58 4.19 0.49
C LEU A 147 2.14 3.33 1.61
N THR A 148 1.50 2.19 1.85
CA THR A 148 1.90 1.24 2.88
C THR A 148 2.30 -0.08 2.24
N PHE A 149 3.47 -0.58 2.62
CA PHE A 149 3.87 -1.96 2.39
C PHE A 149 3.96 -2.72 3.71
N CYS A 150 3.34 -3.90 3.72
CA CYS A 150 3.45 -4.89 4.79
C CYS A 150 4.10 -6.15 4.21
N ASP A 151 5.08 -6.75 4.88
CA ASP A 151 5.67 -8.04 4.48
C ASP A 151 6.19 -8.05 3.03
N PHE A 152 6.99 -7.05 2.65
CA PHE A 152 7.47 -6.86 1.26
C PHE A 152 9.00 -7.04 1.14
N ASP A 153 9.46 -7.58 0.01
CA ASP A 153 10.88 -7.91 -0.23
C ASP A 153 11.49 -7.05 -1.36
N TYR A 154 11.67 -5.74 -1.14
CA TYR A 154 12.29 -4.84 -2.14
C TYR A 154 13.80 -4.66 -1.90
N ARG A 155 14.61 -5.45 -2.63
CA ARG A 155 16.08 -5.40 -2.55
C ARG A 155 16.71 -4.48 -3.58
N SER A 156 16.05 -4.29 -4.73
CA SER A 156 16.62 -3.55 -5.85
C SER A 156 16.40 -2.03 -5.74
N GLU A 157 17.49 -1.27 -5.67
CA GLU A 157 17.46 0.21 -5.77
C GLU A 157 16.74 0.68 -7.04
N GLN A 158 16.97 0.00 -8.17
CA GLN A 158 16.35 0.36 -9.44
C GLN A 158 14.82 0.23 -9.38
N ARG A 159 14.30 -0.78 -8.67
CA ARG A 159 12.86 -0.98 -8.51
C ARG A 159 12.25 0.05 -7.57
N VAL A 160 12.94 0.34 -6.46
CA VAL A 160 12.52 1.41 -5.55
C VAL A 160 12.49 2.75 -6.29
N ALA A 161 13.49 3.05 -7.12
CA ALA A 161 13.51 4.26 -7.94
C ALA A 161 12.34 4.32 -8.93
N LYS A 162 12.00 3.21 -9.61
CA LYS A 162 10.82 3.11 -10.50
C LYS A 162 9.52 3.34 -9.73
N MET A 163 9.38 2.74 -8.55
CA MET A 163 8.22 2.95 -7.67
C MET A 163 8.07 4.42 -7.29
N CYS A 164 9.15 5.06 -6.82
CA CYS A 164 9.12 6.47 -6.43
C CYS A 164 8.78 7.38 -7.61
N ALA A 165 9.29 7.08 -8.81
CA ALA A 165 8.98 7.82 -10.03
C ALA A 165 7.53 7.64 -10.49
N ALA A 166 6.95 6.44 -10.32
CA ALA A 166 5.58 6.15 -10.69
C ALA A 166 4.55 6.82 -9.78
N LEU A 167 4.89 7.03 -8.49
CA LEU A 167 4.02 7.60 -7.47
C LEU A 167 4.65 8.85 -6.82
N PRO A 168 4.91 9.94 -7.58
CA PRO A 168 5.71 11.06 -7.09
C PRO A 168 5.01 11.91 -6.02
N SER A 169 3.69 11.76 -5.88
CA SER A 169 2.87 12.54 -4.95
C SER A 169 2.80 11.98 -3.53
N VAL A 170 3.46 10.86 -3.25
CA VAL A 170 3.48 10.25 -1.92
C VAL A 170 4.07 11.22 -0.90
N THR A 171 3.31 11.48 0.16
CA THR A 171 3.69 12.33 1.31
C THR A 171 3.83 11.52 2.59
N GLU A 172 3.24 10.34 2.65
CA GLU A 172 3.32 9.39 3.76
C GLU A 172 3.69 8.00 3.23
N PHE A 173 4.74 7.42 3.80
CA PHE A 173 5.20 6.09 3.44
C PHE A 173 5.30 5.21 4.69
N THR A 174 4.73 4.02 4.59
CA THR A 174 4.72 3.05 5.68
C THR A 174 5.40 1.76 5.24
N CYS A 175 6.37 1.28 6.03
CA CYS A 175 7.14 0.08 5.80
C CYS A 175 7.08 -0.80 7.05
N ILE A 176 6.24 -1.83 7.01
CA ILE A 176 6.01 -2.75 8.14
C ILE A 176 6.52 -4.15 7.77
N HIS A 177 7.29 -4.76 8.67
CA HIS A 177 7.79 -6.14 8.58
C HIS A 177 8.54 -6.45 7.27
N SER A 178 9.58 -5.69 6.94
CA SER A 178 10.49 -6.05 5.86
C SER A 178 11.38 -7.22 6.32
N PRO A 179 11.44 -8.36 5.61
CA PRO A 179 12.40 -9.43 5.92
C PRO A 179 13.85 -9.01 5.59
N ILE A 180 14.03 -7.89 4.87
CA ILE A 180 15.34 -7.30 4.58
C ILE A 180 15.62 -6.20 5.59
N TYR A 181 16.76 -6.28 6.25
CA TYR A 181 17.28 -5.25 7.14
C TYR A 181 18.64 -4.74 6.63
N PRO A 182 18.81 -3.42 6.45
CA PRO A 182 17.78 -2.36 6.51
C PRO A 182 16.91 -2.30 5.22
N PRO A 183 15.71 -1.71 5.27
CA PRO A 183 14.90 -1.44 4.07
C PRO A 183 15.64 -0.56 3.06
N LYS A 184 15.71 -1.00 1.80
CA LYS A 184 16.46 -0.32 0.72
C LYS A 184 16.07 1.16 0.53
N ILE A 185 14.80 1.49 0.73
CA ILE A 185 14.29 2.86 0.67
C ILE A 185 14.96 3.77 1.71
N LEU A 186 15.23 3.28 2.93
CA LEU A 186 15.92 4.03 3.97
C LEU A 186 17.40 4.22 3.62
N GLU A 187 18.06 3.20 3.07
CA GLU A 187 19.43 3.33 2.57
C GLU A 187 19.55 4.39 1.48
N MET A 188 18.56 4.47 0.58
CA MET A 188 18.49 5.51 -0.44
C MET A 188 18.31 6.91 0.16
N MET A 189 17.40 7.08 1.12
CA MET A 189 17.20 8.36 1.81
C MET A 189 18.42 8.80 2.61
N ALA A 190 19.10 7.86 3.26
CA ALA A 190 20.35 8.10 4.00
C ALA A 190 21.56 8.32 3.09
N GLY A 191 21.42 8.09 1.79
CA GLY A 191 22.53 8.26 0.85
C GLY A 191 23.59 7.16 0.87
N ARG A 192 23.28 6.03 1.52
CA ARG A 192 24.15 4.84 1.55
C ARG A 192 23.95 3.93 0.33
N ALA A 193 22.89 4.15 -0.44
CA ALA A 193 22.70 3.46 -1.72
C ALA A 193 23.91 3.69 -2.64
N GLN A 194 24.53 2.61 -3.08
CA GLN A 194 25.69 2.69 -3.96
C GLN A 194 25.22 3.23 -5.32
N ALA A 195 25.79 4.35 -5.77
CA ALA A 195 25.58 4.92 -7.11
C ALA A 195 26.14 4.03 -8.25
N SER A 196 25.94 2.72 -8.15
CA SER A 196 26.54 1.68 -8.99
C SER A 196 25.92 1.62 -10.38
N VAL A 197 24.79 2.27 -10.60
CA VAL A 197 24.11 2.27 -11.90
C VAL A 197 24.20 3.66 -12.54
N PRO A 198 24.94 3.80 -13.66
CA PRO A 198 24.91 5.00 -14.48
C PRO A 198 23.47 5.33 -14.87
N GLY A 199 22.98 6.51 -14.47
CA GLY A 199 21.60 6.94 -14.68
C GLY A 199 20.63 6.66 -13.54
N SER A 200 21.10 6.15 -12.38
CA SER A 200 20.28 6.16 -11.16
C SER A 200 19.90 7.61 -10.82
N PRO A 201 18.63 7.91 -10.54
CA PRO A 201 18.21 9.26 -10.18
C PRO A 201 18.98 9.71 -8.94
N THR A 202 19.77 10.77 -9.08
CA THR A 202 20.59 11.34 -7.99
C THR A 202 19.75 12.09 -6.94
N GLY A 203 18.43 11.92 -6.99
CA GLY A 203 17.46 12.61 -6.15
C GLY A 203 17.05 11.79 -4.94
N ASP A 204 16.43 12.47 -3.99
CA ASP A 204 15.79 11.85 -2.84
C ASP A 204 14.52 11.09 -3.28
N PRO A 205 14.26 9.88 -2.73
CA PRO A 205 13.04 9.15 -3.01
C PRO A 205 11.85 9.89 -2.37
N TRP A 206 10.87 10.26 -3.22
CA TRP A 206 9.72 11.07 -2.85
C TRP A 206 10.08 12.43 -2.22
N PRO A 207 10.33 13.45 -3.05
CA PRO A 207 10.63 14.80 -2.56
C PRO A 207 9.54 15.43 -1.69
N LEU A 208 8.30 14.94 -1.81
CA LEU A 208 7.15 15.42 -1.03
C LEU A 208 6.92 14.63 0.26
N LEU A 209 7.71 13.59 0.54
CA LEU A 209 7.57 12.77 1.74
C LEU A 209 7.78 13.61 3.01
N ARG A 210 6.81 13.52 3.93
CA ARG A 210 6.78 14.21 5.23
C ARG A 210 6.66 13.24 6.40
N THR A 211 6.04 12.09 6.19
CA THR A 211 5.80 11.10 7.24
C THR A 211 6.41 9.77 6.83
N LEU A 212 7.25 9.23 7.71
CA LEU A 212 7.80 7.89 7.61
C LEU A 212 7.25 7.05 8.76
N ASN A 213 6.54 5.98 8.45
CA ASN A 213 6.05 5.01 9.42
C ASN A 213 6.83 3.71 9.23
N THR A 214 7.46 3.15 10.26
CA THR A 214 8.28 1.95 10.07
C THR A 214 8.44 1.09 11.33
N THR A 215 8.55 -0.23 11.13
CA THR A 215 8.90 -1.20 12.18
C THR A 215 10.39 -1.54 12.13
N ILE A 216 11.25 -0.52 12.09
CA ILE A 216 12.70 -0.72 12.19
C ILE A 216 13.10 -1.28 13.55
N ASP A 217 14.23 -1.99 13.58
CA ASP A 217 14.89 -2.41 14.81
C ASP A 217 15.75 -1.25 15.37
N VAL A 218 16.12 -1.34 16.65
CA VAL A 218 16.93 -0.32 17.35
C VAL A 218 18.23 -0.02 16.59
N GLY A 219 18.89 -1.06 16.07
CA GLY A 219 20.16 -0.94 15.33
C GLY A 219 20.07 -0.15 14.02
N ASP A 220 18.86 0.11 13.50
CA ASP A 220 18.64 0.90 12.28
C ASP A 220 18.39 2.40 12.57
N LEU A 221 18.37 2.84 13.84
CA LEU A 221 18.14 4.24 14.22
C LEU A 221 19.18 5.19 13.62
N GLU A 222 20.45 4.78 13.54
CA GLU A 222 21.51 5.55 12.90
C GLU A 222 21.16 5.85 11.43
N LEU A 223 20.61 4.86 10.71
CA LEU A 223 20.23 5.01 9.31
C LEU A 223 19.07 5.99 9.15
N VAL A 224 18.08 5.94 10.05
CA VAL A 224 16.96 6.88 10.03
C VAL A 224 17.42 8.29 10.35
N ARG A 225 18.33 8.46 11.32
CA ARG A 225 18.97 9.76 11.58
C ARG A 225 19.63 10.31 10.33
N LEU A 226 20.48 9.53 9.67
CA LEU A 226 21.18 9.96 8.44
C LEU A 226 20.20 10.32 7.33
N ALA A 227 19.10 9.59 7.19
CA ALA A 227 18.04 9.93 6.24
C ALA A 227 17.39 11.28 6.57
N VAL A 228 17.07 11.54 7.85
CA VAL A 228 16.49 12.82 8.31
C VAL A 228 17.47 13.98 8.09
N GLU A 229 18.74 13.82 8.47
CA GLU A 229 19.80 14.81 8.27
C GLU A 229 19.95 15.19 6.81
N ARG A 230 20.18 14.20 5.94
CA ARG A 230 20.36 14.43 4.50
C ARG A 230 19.14 15.11 3.88
N ARG A 231 17.94 14.67 4.22
CA ARG A 231 16.69 15.30 3.73
C ARG A 231 16.54 16.74 4.19
N LYS A 232 16.93 17.05 5.43
CA LYS A 232 16.96 18.42 5.98
C LYS A 232 17.95 19.29 5.20
N GLU A 233 19.14 18.79 4.91
CA GLU A 233 20.16 19.50 4.11
C GLU A 233 19.69 19.76 2.67
N MET A 234 18.93 18.84 2.09
CA MET A 234 18.32 18.99 0.76
C MET A 234 17.10 19.93 0.72
N GLY A 235 16.62 20.42 1.87
CA GLY A 235 15.41 21.24 1.96
C GLY A 235 14.11 20.44 1.80
N LEU A 236 14.15 19.12 2.02
CA LEU A 236 13.04 18.17 1.89
C LEU A 236 12.71 17.49 3.25
N PRO A 237 12.54 18.23 4.35
CA PRO A 237 12.52 17.65 5.69
C PRO A 237 11.33 16.72 5.90
N LEU A 238 11.60 15.60 6.57
CA LEU A 238 10.58 14.81 7.26
C LEU A 238 10.05 15.60 8.46
N CYS A 239 8.77 15.45 8.74
CA CYS A 239 8.09 16.08 9.87
C CYS A 239 7.75 15.07 10.96
N PHE A 240 7.37 13.85 10.54
CA PHE A 240 6.90 12.80 11.43
C PHE A 240 7.66 11.51 11.16
N LEU A 241 8.08 10.86 12.24
CA LEU A 241 8.58 9.50 12.27
C LEU A 241 7.72 8.70 13.23
N ARG A 242 7.03 7.67 12.73
CA ARG A 242 6.28 6.74 13.58
C ARG A 242 6.98 5.40 13.62
N ILE A 243 7.32 4.94 14.81
CA ILE A 243 8.15 3.75 15.03
C ILE A 243 7.47 2.74 15.93
N ASN A 244 7.90 1.49 15.89
CA ASN A 244 7.35 0.42 16.71
C ASN A 244 7.29 0.84 18.19
N PRO A 245 6.12 0.76 18.86
CA PRO A 245 6.00 1.11 20.27
C PRO A 245 6.99 0.38 21.19
N SER A 246 7.44 -0.83 20.85
CA SER A 246 8.41 -1.57 21.67
C SER A 246 9.75 -0.86 21.82
N LEU A 247 10.16 -0.03 20.85
CA LEU A 247 11.40 0.73 20.90
C LEU A 247 11.47 1.72 22.07
N PHE A 248 10.31 2.15 22.60
CA PHE A 248 10.27 3.03 23.78
C PHE A 248 10.40 2.26 25.11
N GLU A 249 10.34 0.93 25.06
CA GLU A 249 10.40 0.04 26.22
C GLU A 249 11.67 -0.82 26.25
N GLU A 250 12.39 -0.90 25.13
CA GLU A 250 13.61 -1.70 24.97
C GLU A 250 14.84 -1.03 25.64
N GLU A 251 15.75 -1.86 26.18
CA GLU A 251 17.04 -1.38 26.69
C GLU A 251 17.95 -1.06 25.48
N MET A 252 18.28 0.21 25.31
CA MET A 252 19.12 0.73 24.22
C MET A 252 20.55 0.96 24.73
N ASP A 253 21.53 0.83 23.85
CA ASP A 253 22.89 1.26 24.17
C ASP A 253 23.06 2.79 24.08
N GLU A 254 24.21 3.31 24.51
CA GLU A 254 24.48 4.75 24.52
C GLU A 254 24.37 5.39 23.12
N GLU A 255 24.78 4.68 22.06
CA GLU A 255 24.76 5.20 20.68
C GLU A 255 23.31 5.23 20.15
N GLU A 256 22.54 4.20 20.42
CA GLU A 256 21.13 4.09 20.07
C GLU A 256 20.29 5.18 20.76
N ASP A 257 20.52 5.41 22.06
CA ASP A 257 19.86 6.47 22.85
C ASP A 257 20.18 7.87 22.31
N GLU A 258 21.45 8.12 21.94
CA GLU A 258 21.87 9.38 21.31
C GLU A 258 21.15 9.60 19.98
N ASN A 259 21.03 8.55 19.15
CA ASN A 259 20.33 8.63 17.86
C ASN A 259 18.83 8.93 18.04
N LEU A 260 18.16 8.26 18.98
CA LEU A 260 16.74 8.49 19.25
C LEU A 260 16.49 9.88 19.84
N THR A 261 17.33 10.31 20.78
CA THR A 261 17.25 11.66 21.38
C THR A 261 17.42 12.73 20.29
N TRP A 262 18.42 12.58 19.43
CA TRP A 262 18.62 13.48 18.30
C TRP A 262 17.39 13.55 17.40
N LEU A 263 16.77 12.41 17.07
CA LEU A 263 15.57 12.35 16.24
C LEU A 263 14.41 13.13 16.88
N GLN A 264 14.18 12.95 18.18
CA GLN A 264 13.13 13.65 18.94
C GLN A 264 13.35 15.17 19.01
N GLU A 265 14.61 15.63 19.00
CA GLU A 265 14.93 17.07 18.96
C GLU A 265 14.68 17.70 17.57
N HIS A 266 14.67 16.89 16.51
CA HIS A 266 14.68 17.37 15.12
C HIS A 266 13.37 17.17 14.38
N ILE A 267 12.60 16.13 14.73
CA ILE A 267 11.31 15.78 14.12
C ILE A 267 10.34 15.27 15.19
N THR A 268 9.05 15.18 14.85
CA THR A 268 8.07 14.58 15.77
C THR A 268 8.18 13.06 15.68
N VAL A 269 8.53 12.42 16.80
CA VAL A 269 8.61 10.95 16.90
C VAL A 269 7.40 10.45 17.70
N GLU A 270 6.63 9.53 17.11
CA GLU A 270 5.40 8.99 17.70
C GLU A 270 5.42 7.45 17.68
N PRO A 271 4.68 6.78 18.58
CA PRO A 271 4.42 5.35 18.44
C PRO A 271 3.59 5.09 17.18
N LEU A 272 3.95 4.03 16.45
CA LEU A 272 3.16 3.53 15.33
C LEU A 272 1.85 2.95 15.88
N VAL A 273 0.73 3.47 15.38
CA VAL A 273 -0.62 3.02 15.76
C VAL A 273 -1.17 2.20 14.60
N ALA A 274 -1.77 1.06 14.92
CA ALA A 274 -2.41 0.21 13.91
C ALA A 274 -3.51 0.99 13.16
N ASP A 275 -3.51 0.92 11.83
CA ASP A 275 -4.42 1.69 10.99
C ASP A 275 -5.81 1.05 10.93
N ARG A 276 -6.79 1.65 11.63
CA ARG A 276 -8.18 1.19 11.62
C ARG A 276 -8.79 1.28 10.23
N TRP A 277 -9.37 0.18 9.76
CA TRP A 277 -10.05 0.12 8.46
C TRP A 277 -11.54 -0.23 8.59
N PRO A 278 -12.49 0.57 8.04
CA PRO A 278 -12.23 1.80 7.31
C PRO A 278 -11.87 2.92 8.28
N PRO A 279 -11.26 4.02 7.80
CA PRO A 279 -11.06 5.19 8.63
C PRO A 279 -12.38 5.60 9.32
N GLY A 280 -12.37 5.71 10.64
CA GLY A 280 -13.55 6.07 11.45
C GLY A 280 -14.53 4.94 11.75
N SER A 281 -14.20 3.69 11.40
CA SER A 281 -14.97 2.52 11.84
C SER A 281 -14.58 2.09 13.24
N ASP A 282 -15.60 1.79 14.06
CA ASP A 282 -15.43 1.09 15.34
C ASP A 282 -15.29 -0.42 15.16
N TYR A 283 -15.61 -0.93 13.98
CA TYR A 283 -15.43 -2.33 13.63
C TYR A 283 -14.05 -2.51 13.03
N ASP A 284 -13.17 -3.12 13.82
CA ASP A 284 -11.89 -3.66 13.39
C ASP A 284 -12.07 -5.18 13.21
N PRO A 285 -12.09 -5.69 11.97
CA PRO A 285 -12.17 -7.13 11.76
C PRO A 285 -10.90 -7.77 12.32
N VAL A 286 -11.02 -8.33 13.53
CA VAL A 286 -9.99 -9.01 14.32
C VAL A 286 -9.16 -10.06 13.53
N ASP A 287 -9.66 -10.48 12.35
CA ASP A 287 -9.04 -11.47 11.48
C ASP A 287 -8.21 -10.87 10.31
N ASP A 288 -8.31 -9.57 10.02
CA ASP A 288 -7.65 -8.96 8.86
C ASP A 288 -6.40 -8.19 9.31
N TRP A 289 -5.34 -8.93 9.69
CA TRP A 289 -4.07 -8.35 10.15
C TRP A 289 -3.34 -7.60 9.03
N PHE A 290 -3.84 -6.42 8.67
CA PHE A 290 -3.00 -5.33 8.17
C PHE A 290 -2.59 -4.53 9.41
N PRO A 291 -1.32 -4.63 9.86
CA PRO A 291 -0.82 -3.80 10.94
C PRO A 291 -0.89 -2.30 10.60
#